data_AF-A0A4D4M380-F1
#
_entry.id   AF-A0A4D4M380-F1
#
_cell.length_a   1.000
_cell.length_b   1.000
_cell.length_c   1.000
_cell.angle_alpha   90.00
_cell.angle_beta   90.00
_cell.angle_gamma   90.00
#
_symmetry.space_group_name_H-M   'P 1'
#
loop_
_entity.id
_entity.type
_entity.pdbx_description
1 polymer ?
#
loop_
_entity_poly.entity_id
_entity_poly.type
_entity_poly.pdbx_seq_one_letter_code
_entity_poly.pdbx_strand_id
1 'polypeptide(L)'
;MVSEMRRLLQIPSADPPLLIDADLRPEGKSGPTVRTLTSYEAYYRRWSLVWESQALLRAEFVAGDEELGQRFIELIDPFRYPAEGLGDDAVREIRRLKARMEAERLPRGADPTLHTKLGRGGLSDVEWTVQLLQLQHGWVEPGLRTTRTRPALAAACAAGLLTGEDAAILDEAWVLATRVRNAVMLVRGRAGDTFPSDGRELAAVGRYLGYGPGHVGDMLDDYRRITRRARAVVDEQFYGA
;
A
#
# COMPACT_ATOMS: atom_id res chain seq x y z
N MET A 1 -23.54 17.42 -1.61
CA MET A 1 -22.12 17.87 -1.62
C MET A 1 -21.15 16.75 -2.03
N VAL A 2 -21.08 15.61 -1.33
CA VAL A 2 -20.16 14.50 -1.73
C VAL A 2 -20.49 13.90 -3.10
N SER A 3 -21.78 13.67 -3.40
CA SER A 3 -22.23 13.20 -4.71
C SER A 3 -21.83 14.15 -5.84
N GLU A 4 -21.92 15.46 -5.60
CA GLU A 4 -21.55 16.49 -6.57
C GLU A 4 -20.03 16.55 -6.77
N MET A 5 -19.24 16.50 -5.70
CA MET A 5 -17.78 16.38 -5.79
C MET A 5 -17.37 15.16 -6.62
N ARG A 6 -17.98 14.00 -6.38
CA ARG A 6 -17.75 12.78 -7.16
C ARG A 6 -18.08 12.96 -8.63
N ARG A 7 -19.19 13.65 -8.94
CA ARG A 7 -19.59 13.95 -10.31
C ARG A 7 -18.54 14.83 -10.99
N LEU A 8 -18.13 15.92 -10.35
CA LEU A 8 -17.18 16.89 -10.89
C LEU A 8 -15.81 16.26 -11.20
N LEU A 9 -15.28 15.40 -10.32
CA LEU A 9 -13.99 14.72 -10.53
C LEU A 9 -14.00 13.66 -11.64
N GLN A 10 -15.18 13.29 -12.14
CA GLN A 10 -15.36 12.31 -13.21
C GLN A 10 -15.76 12.95 -14.54
N ILE A 11 -15.96 14.28 -14.59
CA ILE A 11 -16.26 14.97 -15.84
C ILE A 11 -15.05 14.78 -16.78
N PRO A 12 -15.28 14.36 -18.03
CA PRO A 12 -14.20 14.22 -19.01
C PRO A 12 -13.39 15.51 -19.13
N SER A 13 -12.08 15.39 -19.02
CA SER A 13 -11.12 16.50 -19.15
C SER A 13 -9.89 16.03 -19.93
N ALA A 14 -8.87 16.89 -20.06
CA ALA A 14 -7.59 16.50 -20.64
C ALA A 14 -6.88 15.42 -19.79
N ASP A 15 -7.12 15.43 -18.48
CA ASP A 15 -6.58 14.44 -17.54
C ASP A 15 -7.55 13.26 -17.33
N PRO A 16 -7.01 12.07 -17.00
CA PRO A 16 -7.84 10.93 -16.60
C PRO A 16 -8.76 11.27 -15.40
N PRO A 17 -9.97 10.68 -15.33
CA PRO A 17 -10.91 10.95 -14.25
C PRO A 17 -10.36 10.49 -12.90
N LEU A 18 -10.64 11.26 -11.84
CA LEU A 18 -10.27 10.92 -10.47
C LEU A 18 -11.45 10.19 -9.80
N LEU A 19 -11.35 8.86 -9.75
CA LEU A 19 -12.37 8.02 -9.12
C LEU A 19 -12.26 8.09 -7.59
N ILE A 20 -13.35 8.46 -6.92
CA ILE A 20 -13.42 8.44 -5.45
C ILE A 20 -14.07 7.13 -4.99
N ASP A 21 -13.26 6.26 -4.41
CA ASP A 21 -13.72 5.12 -3.62
C ASP A 21 -13.91 5.56 -2.15
N ALA A 22 -15.08 5.28 -1.57
CA ALA A 22 -15.34 5.52 -0.14
C ALA A 22 -15.76 4.24 0.59
N ASP A 23 -15.42 3.08 0.05
CA ASP A 23 -15.81 1.78 0.61
C ASP A 23 -15.01 1.41 1.87
N LEU A 24 -13.94 2.16 2.17
CA LEU A 24 -13.17 2.05 3.43
C LEU A 24 -13.78 2.82 4.61
N ARG A 25 -14.92 3.51 4.42
CA ARG A 25 -15.63 4.16 5.53
C ARG A 25 -16.29 3.12 6.44
N PRO A 26 -16.62 3.45 7.71
CA PRO A 26 -17.37 2.58 8.59
C PRO A 26 -18.65 2.01 7.96
N GLU A 27 -18.82 0.69 8.06
CA GLU A 27 -19.88 -0.13 7.41
C GLU A 27 -19.83 -0.16 5.86
N GLY A 28 -18.74 0.30 5.26
CA GLY A 28 -18.50 0.27 3.82
C GLY A 28 -19.65 0.87 3.03
N LYS A 29 -20.07 0.18 1.96
CA LYS A 29 -21.17 0.61 1.07
C LYS A 29 -22.50 0.84 1.79
N SER A 30 -22.76 0.10 2.86
CA SER A 30 -24.01 0.15 3.63
C SER A 30 -24.05 1.31 4.62
N GLY A 31 -22.89 1.87 4.97
CA GLY A 31 -22.79 2.99 5.90
C GLY A 31 -23.09 4.35 5.26
N PRO A 32 -23.47 5.36 6.07
CA PRO A 32 -23.63 6.73 5.60
C PRO A 32 -22.33 7.27 4.99
N THR A 33 -22.45 8.07 3.94
CA THR A 33 -21.31 8.67 3.23
C THR A 33 -20.54 9.68 4.07
N VAL A 34 -21.21 10.33 5.01
CA VAL A 34 -20.63 11.33 5.92
C VAL A 34 -21.12 11.03 7.33
N ARG A 35 -20.23 11.15 8.31
CA ARG A 35 -20.50 10.92 9.74
C ARG A 35 -19.92 12.07 10.55
N THR A 36 -20.49 12.30 11.73
CA THR A 36 -19.88 13.20 12.73
C THR A 36 -18.68 12.52 13.39
N LEU A 37 -17.77 13.30 13.99
CA LEU A 37 -16.65 12.74 14.77
C LEU A 37 -17.14 11.81 15.88
N THR A 38 -18.17 12.20 16.62
CA THR A 38 -18.77 11.36 17.67
C THR A 38 -19.28 10.02 17.13
N SER A 39 -19.82 9.98 15.91
CA SER A 39 -20.25 8.74 15.28
C SER A 39 -19.06 7.86 14.88
N TYR A 40 -17.96 8.44 14.40
CA TYR A 40 -16.71 7.71 14.13
C TYR A 40 -16.12 7.12 15.41
N GLU A 41 -16.04 7.91 16.48
CA GLU A 41 -15.51 7.47 17.77
C GLU A 41 -16.33 6.30 18.33
N ALA A 42 -17.66 6.43 18.35
CA ALA A 42 -18.55 5.36 18.81
C ALA A 42 -18.39 4.09 17.97
N TYR A 43 -18.16 4.23 16.65
CA TYR A 43 -17.94 3.10 15.77
C TYR A 43 -16.66 2.34 16.10
N TYR A 44 -15.52 3.05 16.08
CA TYR A 44 -14.22 2.40 16.29
C TYR A 44 -14.06 1.83 17.70
N ARG A 45 -14.65 2.45 18.73
CA ARG A 45 -14.61 1.91 20.09
C ARG A 45 -15.33 0.56 20.24
N ARG A 46 -16.35 0.28 19.43
CA ARG A 46 -17.26 -0.85 19.68
C ARG A 46 -17.21 -1.94 18.61
N TRP A 47 -16.82 -1.62 17.39
CA TRP A 47 -16.86 -2.56 16.27
C TRP A 47 -15.60 -2.57 15.39
N SER A 48 -14.51 -1.91 15.80
CA SER A 48 -13.30 -1.85 14.97
C SER A 48 -12.72 -3.24 14.72
N LEU A 49 -12.52 -3.54 13.44
CA LEU A 49 -11.82 -4.72 12.97
C LEU A 49 -10.32 -4.42 12.79
N VAL A 50 -9.47 -5.44 12.93
CA VAL A 50 -8.01 -5.29 12.85
C VAL A 50 -7.58 -4.68 11.50
N TRP A 51 -8.23 -5.08 10.41
CA TRP A 51 -7.94 -4.54 9.07
C TRP A 51 -8.26 -3.05 8.93
N GLU A 52 -9.23 -2.53 9.70
CA GLU A 52 -9.55 -1.10 9.70
C GLU A 52 -8.42 -0.30 10.32
N SER A 53 -7.84 -0.81 11.42
CA SER A 53 -6.66 -0.20 12.04
C SER A 53 -5.49 -0.13 11.05
N GLN A 54 -5.28 -1.20 10.28
CA GLN A 54 -4.30 -1.21 9.20
C GLN A 54 -4.60 -0.19 8.10
N ALA A 55 -5.86 -0.08 7.65
CA ALA A 55 -6.25 0.89 6.64
C ALA A 55 -6.06 2.34 7.13
N LEU A 56 -6.36 2.61 8.41
CA LEU A 56 -6.20 3.91 9.04
C LEU A 56 -4.74 4.39 9.11
N LEU A 57 -3.74 3.51 9.01
CA LEU A 57 -2.32 3.91 8.89
C LEU A 57 -2.05 4.80 7.68
N ARG A 58 -2.90 4.75 6.65
CA ARG A 58 -2.79 5.57 5.44
C ARG A 58 -3.72 6.79 5.45
N ALA A 59 -4.49 7.00 6.52
CA ALA A 59 -5.38 8.15 6.64
C ALA A 59 -4.58 9.45 6.87
N GLU A 60 -4.85 10.45 6.03
CA GLU A 60 -4.23 11.78 6.04
C GLU A 60 -5.31 12.82 5.74
N PHE A 61 -5.27 13.98 6.41
CA PHE A 61 -6.11 15.10 6.03
C PHE A 61 -5.61 15.70 4.71
N VAL A 62 -6.50 15.84 3.72
CA VAL A 62 -6.13 16.30 2.37
C VAL A 62 -6.84 17.57 1.93
N ALA A 63 -8.03 17.86 2.46
CA ALA A 63 -8.83 19.02 2.07
C ALA A 63 -9.98 19.27 3.05
N GLY A 64 -10.41 20.53 3.16
CA GLY A 64 -11.54 20.95 3.98
C GLY A 64 -11.11 21.88 5.12
N ASP A 65 -11.87 21.84 6.22
CA ASP A 65 -11.52 22.54 7.45
C ASP A 65 -10.38 21.82 8.16
N GLU A 66 -9.26 22.51 8.38
CA GLU A 66 -8.03 21.93 8.93
C GLU A 66 -8.20 21.51 10.40
N GLU A 67 -8.95 22.28 11.19
CA GLU A 67 -9.22 21.96 12.60
C GLU A 67 -10.04 20.66 12.70
N LEU A 68 -11.09 20.52 11.88
CA LEU A 68 -11.87 19.28 11.79
C LEU A 68 -11.02 18.10 11.35
N GLY A 69 -10.13 18.31 10.37
CA GLY A 69 -9.18 17.32 9.90
C GLY A 69 -8.26 16.82 11.01
N GLN A 70 -7.63 17.74 11.73
CA GLN A 70 -6.74 17.45 12.85
C GLN A 70 -7.46 16.67 13.96
N ARG A 71 -8.67 17.10 14.32
CA ARG A 71 -9.51 16.39 15.32
C ARG A 71 -9.88 14.96 14.88
N PHE A 72 -10.07 14.72 13.59
CA PHE A 72 -10.28 13.37 13.08
C PHE A 72 -9.01 12.52 13.19
N ILE A 73 -7.84 13.08 12.86
CA ILE A 73 -6.56 12.38 13.01
C ILE A 73 -6.31 11.99 14.47
N GLU A 74 -6.51 12.92 15.40
CA GLU A 74 -6.40 12.65 16.85
C GLU A 74 -7.37 11.57 17.33
N LEU A 75 -8.58 11.54 16.77
CA LEU A 75 -9.57 10.51 17.06
C LEU A 75 -9.11 9.11 16.62
N ILE A 76 -8.50 8.98 15.44
CA ILE A 76 -8.13 7.66 14.88
C ILE A 76 -6.77 7.15 15.37
N ASP A 77 -5.88 8.03 15.85
CA ASP A 77 -4.52 7.68 16.26
C ASP A 77 -4.45 6.54 17.29
N PRO A 78 -5.27 6.53 18.36
CA PRO A 78 -5.28 5.42 19.32
C PRO A 78 -5.70 4.07 18.72
N PHE A 79 -6.45 4.06 17.62
CA PHE A 79 -6.90 2.83 16.97
C PHE A 79 -5.86 2.28 16.00
N ARG A 80 -5.18 3.15 15.24
CA ARG A 80 -4.13 2.74 14.30
C ARG A 80 -2.75 2.56 14.95
N TYR A 81 -2.56 3.09 16.16
CA TYR A 81 -1.38 2.87 17.02
C TYR A 81 -1.82 2.44 18.42
N PRO A 82 -2.38 1.22 18.57
CA PRO A 82 -2.90 0.75 19.85
C PRO A 82 -1.79 0.74 20.91
N ALA A 83 -2.13 1.13 22.14
CA ALA A 83 -1.21 1.02 23.27
C ALA A 83 -0.74 -0.45 23.40
N GLU A 84 0.54 -0.65 23.70
CA GLU A 84 1.20 -1.97 23.74
C GLU A 84 1.31 -2.70 22.38
N GLY A 85 0.81 -2.10 21.30
CA GLY A 85 0.88 -2.66 19.95
C GLY A 85 -0.17 -3.74 19.70
N LEU A 86 -0.13 -4.33 18.50
CA LEU A 86 -1.00 -5.45 18.17
C LEU A 86 -0.59 -6.74 18.89
N GLY A 87 -1.54 -7.37 19.55
CA GLY A 87 -1.38 -8.73 20.10
C GLY A 87 -1.36 -9.82 19.01
N ASP A 88 -0.85 -11.00 19.38
CA ASP A 88 -0.59 -12.12 18.47
C ASP A 88 -1.80 -12.57 17.65
N ASP A 89 -3.01 -12.56 18.22
CA ASP A 89 -4.23 -12.93 17.51
C ASP A 89 -4.52 -12.01 16.33
N ALA A 90 -4.35 -10.71 16.54
CA ALA A 90 -4.58 -9.70 15.52
C ALA A 90 -3.46 -9.71 14.46
N VAL A 91 -2.21 -9.99 14.84
CA VAL A 91 -1.11 -10.25 13.89
C VAL A 91 -1.45 -11.45 13.00
N ARG A 92 -1.94 -12.55 13.58
CA ARG A 92 -2.40 -13.73 12.82
C ARG A 92 -3.56 -13.39 11.87
N GLU A 93 -4.48 -12.54 12.30
CA GLU A 93 -5.58 -12.06 11.45
C GLU A 93 -5.07 -11.28 10.24
N ILE A 94 -4.15 -10.33 10.43
CA ILE A 94 -3.53 -9.56 9.34
C ILE A 94 -2.81 -10.50 8.36
N ARG A 95 -2.03 -11.46 8.85
CA ARG A 95 -1.34 -12.44 7.99
C ARG A 95 -2.33 -13.26 7.16
N ARG A 96 -3.44 -13.70 7.75
CA ARG A 96 -4.52 -14.43 7.04
C ARG A 96 -5.20 -13.56 5.99
N LEU A 97 -5.46 -12.29 6.30
CA LEU A 97 -6.03 -11.34 5.35
C LEU A 97 -5.09 -11.10 4.16
N LYS A 98 -3.78 -10.97 4.41
CA LYS A 98 -2.79 -10.85 3.34
C LYS A 98 -2.79 -12.07 2.42
N ALA A 99 -2.70 -13.27 3.00
CA ALA A 99 -2.68 -14.52 2.24
C ALA A 99 -3.96 -14.70 1.40
N ARG A 100 -5.13 -14.35 1.96
CA ARG A 100 -6.39 -14.36 1.23
C ARG A 100 -6.38 -13.34 0.07
N MET A 101 -5.90 -12.13 0.33
CA MET A 101 -5.82 -11.09 -0.68
C MET A 101 -4.91 -11.49 -1.85
N GLU A 102 -3.76 -12.10 -1.57
CA GLU A 102 -2.87 -12.65 -2.61
C GLU A 102 -3.57 -13.72 -3.46
N ALA A 103 -4.30 -14.64 -2.82
CA ALA A 103 -4.98 -15.74 -3.51
C ALA A 103 -6.19 -15.27 -4.35
N GLU A 104 -6.93 -14.27 -3.87
CA GLU A 104 -8.20 -13.86 -4.47
C GLU A 104 -8.08 -12.68 -5.45
N ARG A 105 -7.13 -11.76 -5.24
CA ARG A 105 -7.06 -10.49 -6.01
C ARG A 105 -6.09 -10.52 -7.18
N LEU A 106 -5.16 -11.46 -7.24
CA LEU A 106 -4.31 -11.58 -8.43
C LEU A 106 -5.19 -12.00 -9.63
N PRO A 107 -5.19 -11.27 -10.76
CA PRO A 107 -6.03 -11.61 -11.90
C PRO A 107 -5.73 -13.03 -12.41
N ARG A 108 -6.78 -13.78 -12.79
CA ARG A 108 -6.62 -15.13 -13.36
C ARG A 108 -5.70 -15.09 -14.58
N GLY A 109 -4.67 -15.94 -14.58
CA GLY A 109 -3.69 -16.03 -15.66
C GLY A 109 -2.60 -14.95 -15.63
N ALA A 110 -2.61 -14.03 -14.66
CA ALA A 110 -1.49 -13.11 -14.47
C ALA A 110 -0.25 -13.86 -13.96
N ASP A 111 0.92 -13.49 -14.47
CA ASP A 111 2.20 -13.99 -13.97
C ASP A 111 2.56 -13.26 -12.65
N PRO A 112 2.58 -13.97 -11.49
CA PRO A 112 2.92 -13.35 -10.22
C PRO A 112 4.34 -12.79 -10.16
N THR A 113 5.24 -13.25 -11.04
CA THR A 113 6.64 -12.78 -11.10
C THR A 113 6.80 -11.48 -11.88
N LEU A 114 5.73 -11.00 -12.55
CA LEU A 114 5.71 -9.76 -13.33
C LEU A 114 4.62 -8.79 -12.85
N HIS A 115 3.85 -9.14 -11.82
CA HIS A 115 2.80 -8.30 -11.28
C HIS A 115 3.36 -7.38 -10.18
N THR A 116 3.42 -6.07 -10.44
CA THR A 116 4.10 -5.08 -9.58
C THR A 116 3.42 -4.82 -8.25
N LYS A 117 2.09 -4.93 -8.20
CA LYS A 117 1.33 -4.68 -6.96
C LYS A 117 1.13 -5.94 -6.12
N LEU A 118 0.47 -6.94 -6.71
CA LEU A 118 0.02 -8.17 -6.03
C LEU A 118 0.93 -9.38 -6.27
N GLY A 119 1.99 -9.23 -7.05
CA GLY A 119 2.98 -10.28 -7.27
C GLY A 119 3.91 -10.45 -6.06
N ARG A 120 4.70 -11.52 -6.10
CA ARG A 120 5.64 -11.88 -5.03
C ARG A 120 6.69 -10.79 -4.87
N GLY A 121 6.90 -10.29 -3.65
CA GLY A 121 7.82 -9.19 -3.37
C GLY A 121 7.44 -7.86 -4.03
N GLY A 122 6.19 -7.73 -4.49
CA GLY A 122 5.64 -6.51 -5.07
C GLY A 122 5.26 -5.47 -4.02
N LEU A 123 4.63 -4.38 -4.46
CA LEU A 123 4.26 -3.25 -3.58
C LEU A 123 3.43 -3.68 -2.37
N SER A 124 2.48 -4.59 -2.57
CA SER A 124 1.60 -5.08 -1.50
C SER A 124 2.39 -5.82 -0.40
N ASP A 125 3.39 -6.62 -0.76
CA ASP A 125 4.22 -7.34 0.21
C ASP A 125 5.01 -6.36 1.08
N VAL A 126 5.65 -5.36 0.46
CA VAL A 126 6.41 -4.34 1.18
C VAL A 126 5.50 -3.49 2.06
N GLU A 127 4.37 -3.01 1.53
CA GLU A 127 3.45 -2.16 2.30
C GLU A 127 2.88 -2.90 3.52
N TRP A 128 2.47 -4.15 3.36
CA TRP A 128 1.91 -4.93 4.46
C TRP A 128 2.95 -5.27 5.53
N THR A 129 4.18 -5.56 5.12
CA THR A 129 5.31 -5.76 6.05
C THR A 129 5.53 -4.51 6.90
N VAL A 130 5.63 -3.34 6.26
CA VAL A 130 5.82 -2.07 6.95
C VAL A 130 4.61 -1.73 7.83
N GLN A 131 3.38 -1.92 7.36
CA GLN A 131 2.18 -1.67 8.15
C GLN A 131 2.08 -2.55 9.38
N LEU A 132 2.48 -3.82 9.28
CA LEU A 132 2.50 -4.71 10.44
C LEU A 132 3.47 -4.18 11.51
N LEU A 133 4.67 -3.75 11.11
CA LEU A 133 5.63 -3.11 12.01
C LEU A 133 5.07 -1.82 12.63
N GLN A 134 4.37 -0.99 11.85
CA GLN A 134 3.71 0.21 12.37
C GLN A 134 2.65 -0.12 13.43
N LEU A 135 1.87 -1.19 13.24
CA LEU A 135 0.83 -1.60 14.19
C LEU A 135 1.40 -2.23 15.46
N GLN A 136 2.52 -2.94 15.35
CA GLN A 136 3.18 -3.57 16.49
C GLN A 136 4.00 -2.59 17.32
N HIS A 137 4.65 -1.61 16.67
CA HIS A 137 5.68 -0.78 17.31
C HIS A 137 5.39 0.71 17.28
N GLY A 138 4.41 1.19 16.49
CA GLY A 138 4.11 2.61 16.37
C GLY A 138 3.71 3.29 17.68
N TRP A 139 3.28 2.52 18.69
CA TRP A 139 2.98 3.04 20.02
C TRP A 139 4.24 3.49 20.78
N VAL A 140 5.38 2.80 20.64
CA VAL A 140 6.68 3.14 21.26
C VAL A 140 7.63 3.88 20.33
N GLU A 141 7.47 3.72 19.02
CA GLU A 141 8.35 4.32 18.00
C GLU A 141 7.59 5.41 17.20
N PRO A 142 7.65 6.70 17.61
CA PRO A 142 6.96 7.78 16.92
C PRO A 142 7.34 7.92 15.45
N GLY A 143 8.57 7.54 15.07
CA GLY A 143 9.03 7.57 13.67
C GLY A 143 8.22 6.67 12.74
N LEU A 144 7.57 5.63 13.28
CA LEU A 144 6.66 4.77 12.53
C LEU A 144 5.27 5.40 12.33
N ARG A 145 4.95 6.52 12.98
CA ARG A 145 3.63 7.17 12.86
C ARG A 145 3.53 8.06 11.63
N THR A 146 3.73 7.46 10.46
CA THR A 146 3.69 8.14 9.16
C THR A 146 2.80 7.39 8.16
N THR A 147 2.14 8.16 7.29
CA THR A 147 1.28 7.60 6.24
C THR A 147 2.06 7.08 5.04
N ARG A 148 3.39 7.23 5.02
CA ARG A 148 4.25 6.90 3.87
C ARG A 148 5.09 5.64 4.12
N THR A 149 5.09 4.70 3.17
CA THR A 149 5.78 3.40 3.32
C THR A 149 7.29 3.52 3.49
N ARG A 150 7.99 4.27 2.62
CA ARG A 150 9.46 4.38 2.68
C ARG A 150 9.96 5.09 3.96
N PRO A 151 9.36 6.21 4.41
CA PRO A 151 9.70 6.78 5.72
C PRO A 151 9.47 5.83 6.88
N ALA A 152 8.35 5.07 6.90
CA ALA A 152 8.12 4.07 7.93
C ALA A 152 9.14 2.92 7.88
N LEU A 153 9.54 2.48 6.68
CA LEU A 153 10.61 1.48 6.50
C LEU A 153 11.96 1.96 7.05
N ALA A 154 12.33 3.22 6.76
CA ALA A 154 13.54 3.83 7.30
C ALA A 154 13.49 3.96 8.83
N ALA A 155 12.34 4.35 9.38
CA ALA A 155 12.14 4.41 10.84
C ALA A 155 12.22 3.03 11.50
N ALA A 156 11.66 1.98 10.87
CA ALA A 156 11.78 0.61 11.37
C ALA A 156 13.24 0.15 11.43
N CYS A 157 14.04 0.45 10.40
CA CYS A 157 15.47 0.18 10.40
C CYS A 157 16.20 0.96 11.49
N ALA A 158 15.90 2.26 11.65
CA ALA A 158 16.53 3.10 12.66
C ALA A 158 16.23 2.64 14.10
N ALA A 159 15.04 2.08 14.32
CA ALA A 159 14.63 1.48 15.59
C ALA A 159 15.17 0.05 15.81
N GLY A 160 15.91 -0.51 14.85
CA GLY A 160 16.44 -1.88 14.93
C GLY A 160 15.39 -2.98 14.75
N LEU A 161 14.19 -2.64 14.27
CA LEU A 161 13.11 -3.60 13.98
C LEU A 161 13.33 -4.36 12.67
N LEU A 162 14.19 -3.82 11.79
CA LEU A 162 14.67 -4.46 10.56
C LEU A 162 16.18 -4.28 10.47
N THR A 163 16.86 -5.24 9.86
CA THR A 163 18.27 -5.06 9.49
C THR A 163 18.39 -4.01 8.39
N GLY A 164 19.56 -3.37 8.30
CA GLY A 164 19.83 -2.43 7.20
C GLY A 164 19.81 -3.09 5.82
N GLU A 165 20.15 -4.38 5.74
CA GLU A 165 20.07 -5.16 4.50
C GLU A 165 18.62 -5.40 4.09
N ASP A 166 17.77 -5.87 5.00
CA ASP A 166 16.35 -6.12 4.74
C ASP A 166 15.63 -4.84 4.32
N ALA A 167 15.88 -3.75 5.03
CA ALA A 167 15.32 -2.44 4.71
C ALA A 167 15.74 -1.98 3.30
N ALA A 168 17.01 -2.16 2.93
CA ALA A 168 17.49 -1.81 1.59
C ALA A 168 16.85 -2.68 0.50
N ILE A 169 16.68 -3.99 0.74
CA ILE A 169 16.03 -4.92 -0.20
C ILE A 169 14.56 -4.52 -0.42
N LEU A 170 13.81 -4.25 0.64
CA LEU A 170 12.41 -3.85 0.55
C LEU A 170 12.26 -2.48 -0.14
N ASP A 171 13.15 -1.53 0.14
CA ASP A 171 13.16 -0.21 -0.50
C ASP A 171 13.44 -0.30 -2.00
N GLU A 172 14.45 -1.10 -2.39
CA GLU A 172 14.81 -1.36 -3.79
C GLU A 172 13.61 -1.93 -4.57
N ALA A 173 12.94 -2.94 -4.01
CA ALA A 173 11.76 -3.55 -4.62
C ALA A 173 10.59 -2.57 -4.74
N TRP A 174 10.32 -1.79 -3.69
CA TRP A 174 9.27 -0.77 -3.70
C TRP A 174 9.49 0.28 -4.79
N VAL A 175 10.72 0.83 -4.86
CA VAL A 175 11.09 1.84 -5.86
C VAL A 175 11.00 1.25 -7.26
N LEU A 176 11.56 0.06 -7.50
CA LEU A 176 11.54 -0.55 -8.82
C LEU A 176 10.10 -0.85 -9.28
N ALA A 177 9.27 -1.48 -8.46
CA ALA A 177 7.88 -1.78 -8.79
C ALA A 177 7.07 -0.50 -9.06
N THR A 178 7.31 0.58 -8.31
CA THR A 178 6.71 1.89 -8.56
C THR A 178 7.15 2.48 -9.90
N ARG A 179 8.47 2.43 -10.21
CA ARG A 179 9.00 2.90 -11.49
C ARG A 179 8.41 2.14 -12.68
N VAL A 180 8.25 0.81 -12.56
CA VAL A 180 7.62 -0.01 -13.61
C VAL A 180 6.17 0.43 -13.85
N ARG A 181 5.36 0.64 -12.81
CA ARG A 181 3.97 1.10 -12.97
C ARG A 181 3.89 2.47 -13.64
N ASN A 182 4.78 3.39 -13.26
CA ASN A 182 4.88 4.70 -13.89
C ASN A 182 5.28 4.58 -15.37
N ALA A 183 6.24 3.72 -15.71
CA ALA A 183 6.63 3.43 -17.08
C ALA A 183 5.46 2.89 -17.91
N VAL A 184 4.69 1.94 -17.36
CA VAL A 184 3.51 1.37 -18.00
C VAL A 184 2.46 2.44 -18.28
N MET A 185 2.19 3.32 -17.31
CA MET A 185 1.27 4.45 -17.49
C MET A 185 1.72 5.36 -18.64
N LEU A 186 3.00 5.74 -18.66
CA LEU A 186 3.54 6.66 -19.68
C LEU A 186 3.57 6.05 -21.09
N VAL A 187 3.90 4.76 -21.20
CA VAL A 187 3.97 4.06 -22.50
C VAL A 187 2.58 3.79 -23.06
N ARG A 188 1.61 3.43 -22.22
CA ARG A 188 0.28 2.96 -22.66
C ARG A 188 -0.82 4.01 -22.54
N GLY A 189 -0.56 5.12 -21.86
CA GLY A 189 -1.57 6.12 -21.50
C GLY A 189 -2.61 5.62 -20.50
N ARG A 190 -2.37 4.47 -19.84
CA ARG A 190 -3.28 3.88 -18.86
C ARG A 190 -2.52 3.12 -17.78
N ALA A 191 -3.05 3.17 -16.55
CA ALA A 191 -2.45 2.48 -15.43
C ALA A 191 -2.47 0.95 -15.64
N GLY A 192 -1.43 0.29 -15.14
CA GLY A 192 -1.32 -1.16 -15.17
C GLY A 192 -0.34 -1.67 -14.12
N ASP A 193 -0.67 -2.81 -13.53
CA ASP A 193 0.13 -3.44 -12.47
C ASP A 193 0.95 -4.64 -13.00
N THR A 194 1.12 -4.76 -14.32
CA THR A 194 1.88 -5.86 -14.94
C THR A 194 2.66 -5.33 -16.13
N PHE A 195 3.82 -5.93 -16.39
CA PHE A 195 4.59 -5.66 -17.61
C PHE A 195 3.75 -5.90 -18.88
N PRO A 196 3.91 -5.09 -19.93
CA PRO A 196 3.23 -5.33 -21.21
C PRO A 196 3.67 -6.66 -21.84
N SER A 197 2.72 -7.36 -22.47
CA SER A 197 3.02 -8.55 -23.28
C SER A 197 3.45 -8.21 -24.71
N ASP A 198 3.07 -7.04 -25.22
CA ASP A 198 3.53 -6.56 -26.52
C ASP A 198 5.02 -6.17 -26.47
N GLY A 199 5.81 -6.69 -27.40
CA GLY A 199 7.26 -6.49 -27.40
C GLY A 199 7.68 -5.03 -27.62
N ARG A 200 6.90 -4.22 -28.34
CA ARG A 200 7.21 -2.80 -28.58
C ARG A 200 6.91 -1.98 -27.33
N GLU A 201 5.77 -2.21 -26.69
CA GLU A 201 5.41 -1.60 -25.40
C GLU A 201 6.44 -1.98 -24.33
N LEU A 202 6.81 -3.26 -24.24
CA LEU A 202 7.77 -3.76 -23.26
C LEU A 202 9.16 -3.15 -23.46
N ALA A 203 9.63 -3.02 -24.71
CA ALA A 203 10.88 -2.34 -25.02
C ALA A 203 10.84 -0.84 -24.68
N ALA A 204 9.69 -0.18 -24.84
CA ALA A 204 9.52 1.22 -24.44
C ALA A 204 9.56 1.39 -22.92
N VAL A 205 8.95 0.46 -22.17
CA VAL A 205 9.07 0.39 -20.69
C VAL A 205 10.53 0.22 -20.29
N GLY A 206 11.27 -0.70 -20.93
CA GLY A 206 12.71 -0.89 -20.71
C GLY A 206 13.51 0.38 -20.89
N ARG A 207 13.31 1.09 -22.02
CA ARG A 207 13.98 2.37 -22.28
C ARG A 207 13.69 3.42 -21.21
N TYR A 208 12.43 3.55 -20.77
CA TYR A 208 12.08 4.49 -19.71
C TYR A 208 12.75 4.14 -18.36
N LEU A 209 12.92 2.84 -18.09
CA LEU A 209 13.58 2.37 -16.87
C LEU A 209 15.12 2.48 -16.92
N GLY A 210 15.68 2.82 -18.08
CA GLY A 210 17.12 3.01 -18.31
C GLY A 210 17.79 1.83 -19.01
N TYR A 211 17.04 0.82 -19.43
CA TYR A 211 17.57 -0.32 -20.17
C TYR A 211 17.68 0.02 -21.67
N GLY A 212 18.87 -0.16 -22.23
CA GLY A 212 19.13 0.10 -23.64
C GLY A 212 18.34 -0.82 -24.59
N PRO A 213 18.34 -0.52 -25.90
CA PRO A 213 17.78 -1.41 -26.91
C PRO A 213 18.37 -2.83 -26.80
N GLY A 214 17.52 -3.86 -26.83
CA GLY A 214 17.95 -5.26 -26.72
C GLY A 214 18.06 -5.80 -25.28
N HIS A 215 18.01 -4.94 -24.26
CA HIS A 215 18.20 -5.31 -22.84
C HIS A 215 16.89 -5.53 -22.06
N VAL A 216 15.81 -5.91 -22.77
CA VAL A 216 14.51 -6.20 -22.13
C VAL A 216 14.60 -7.44 -21.23
N GLY A 217 15.39 -8.44 -21.64
CA GLY A 217 15.63 -9.64 -20.82
C GLY A 217 16.24 -9.28 -19.48
N ASP A 218 17.32 -8.50 -19.50
CA ASP A 218 18.02 -8.03 -18.29
C ASP A 218 17.08 -7.29 -17.33
N MET A 219 16.21 -6.41 -17.86
CA MET A 219 15.20 -5.73 -17.05
C MET A 219 14.25 -6.69 -16.32
N LEU A 220 13.75 -7.70 -17.03
CA LEU A 220 12.83 -8.67 -16.44
C LEU A 220 13.54 -9.54 -15.40
N ASP A 221 14.78 -9.91 -15.67
CA ASP A 221 15.59 -10.73 -14.78
C ASP A 221 15.99 -9.96 -13.51
N ASP A 222 16.35 -8.68 -13.64
CA ASP A 222 16.58 -7.80 -12.50
C ASP A 222 15.32 -7.62 -11.66
N TYR A 223 14.18 -7.38 -12.29
CA TYR A 223 12.90 -7.27 -11.60
C TYR A 223 12.58 -8.55 -10.81
N ARG A 224 12.69 -9.72 -11.44
CA ARG A 224 12.47 -11.02 -10.79
C ARG A 224 13.47 -11.29 -9.67
N ARG A 225 14.73 -10.91 -9.83
CA ARG A 225 15.78 -11.09 -8.82
C ARG A 225 15.51 -10.24 -7.59
N ILE A 226 15.22 -8.95 -7.78
CA ILE A 226 14.95 -7.99 -6.69
C ILE A 226 13.69 -8.39 -5.94
N THR A 227 12.60 -8.69 -6.64
CA THR A 227 11.34 -9.10 -6.01
C THR A 227 11.43 -10.44 -5.30
N ARG A 228 12.25 -11.39 -5.80
CA ARG A 228 12.51 -12.65 -5.09
C ARG A 228 13.23 -12.40 -3.76
N ARG A 229 14.22 -11.50 -3.72
CA ARG A 229 14.91 -11.11 -2.47
C ARG A 229 13.94 -10.44 -1.50
N ALA A 230 13.15 -9.49 -1.97
CA ALA A 230 12.12 -8.85 -1.15
C ALA A 230 11.09 -9.85 -0.62
N ARG A 231 10.72 -10.86 -1.42
CA ARG A 231 9.81 -11.91 -0.96
C ARG A 231 10.41 -12.73 0.17
N ALA A 232 11.70 -13.07 0.11
CA ALA A 232 12.37 -13.78 1.20
C ALA A 232 12.33 -12.98 2.50
N VAL A 233 12.61 -11.67 2.43
CA VAL A 233 12.50 -10.77 3.60
C VAL A 233 11.05 -10.72 4.11
N VAL A 234 10.05 -10.69 3.24
CA VAL A 234 8.63 -10.69 3.64
C VAL A 234 8.23 -12.01 4.30
N ASP A 235 8.72 -13.15 3.79
CA ASP A 235 8.44 -14.45 4.38
C ASP A 235 9.00 -14.53 5.82
N GLU A 236 10.21 -14.01 6.05
CA GLU A 236 10.79 -13.92 7.40
C GLU A 236 10.07 -12.88 8.28
N GLN A 237 10.03 -11.62 7.85
CA GLN A 237 9.60 -10.48 8.68
C GLN A 237 8.08 -10.41 8.85
N PHE A 238 7.31 -10.71 7.79
CA PHE A 238 5.86 -10.64 7.85
C PHE A 238 5.22 -11.96 8.23
N TYR A 239 5.71 -13.12 7.77
CA TYR A 239 5.11 -14.43 8.06
C TYR A 239 5.79 -15.20 9.20
N GLY A 240 7.06 -14.91 9.53
CA GLY A 240 7.85 -15.66 10.51
C GLY A 240 8.22 -17.06 10.02
N ALA A 241 8.43 -17.20 8.71
CA ALA A 241 8.75 -18.46 8.04
C ALA A 241 10.26 -18.70 7.91
#